data_AF-A0A178DQF3-F1
#
_entry.id   AF-A0A178DQF3-F1
#
_cell.length_a   1.000
_cell.length_b   1.000
_cell.length_c   1.000
_cell.angle_alpha   90.00
_cell.angle_beta   90.00
_cell.angle_gamma   90.00
#
_symmetry.space_group_name_H-M   'P 1'
#
loop_
_entity.id
_entity.type
_entity.pdbx_description
1 polymer ?
#
loop_
_entity_poly.entity_id
_entity_poly.type
_entity_poly.pdbx_seq_one_letter_code
_entity_poly.pdbx_strand_id
1 'polypeptide(L)'
;MFFWSCAIDPSLSQRWLVDIIGVQEKFLDIDDYISKFSDENGRTISVVRPASTDLNVDWLGSTYGVSTKCSAIPQSRCQVGPPYGTGFFTLRPFECNHSYGEGFPEKRIYGNLTSYTIELWFDDWHQYIRERPPFTTASDQSYMLYGEPGFEIIANDSTIAQTTLEDQNLNFRNPWHWLSQIHVPREAFKPIASTYEDDRAWNSTDSARAMFILSCETTVWDVNASFVNNEVIELSLSKSNGSVAGIVSMPGMNSLGFLTSAYQRAHVEATRNCNTIDGLIAGFEQAMSRALAVPLIVNTIPAPVQVAQRRITRIITQLPIASFWLLVVANINFALLALCLAVFAIRASSAEVHQTHTRLTTAGMAAQLFNWRYARRKAEDEKELFEENVDRLSSINAVIRVSVRTTDVEGVEFIASRVESTVEEDSN
;
A
#
# COMPACT_ATOMS: atom_id res chain seq x y z
N MET A 1 -30.10 -1.65 -7.21
CA MET A 1 -29.14 -1.81 -6.10
C MET A 1 -29.82 -1.23 -4.87
N PHE A 2 -30.63 -2.05 -4.18
CA PHE A 2 -31.38 -1.65 -2.99
C PHE A 2 -30.45 -1.81 -1.80
N PHE A 3 -29.73 -0.75 -1.46
CA PHE A 3 -28.51 -0.92 -0.67
C PHE A 3 -28.81 -1.37 0.76
N TRP A 4 -29.87 -0.88 1.40
CA TRP A 4 -30.41 -1.45 2.65
C TRP A 4 -31.90 -1.09 2.73
N SER A 5 -32.75 -1.78 1.96
CA SER A 5 -34.19 -1.66 2.22
C SER A 5 -34.44 -2.19 3.63
N CYS A 6 -35.16 -1.41 4.43
CA CYS A 6 -35.56 -1.58 5.82
C CYS A 6 -36.24 -2.91 6.21
N ALA A 7 -36.01 -4.01 5.50
CA ALA A 7 -36.37 -5.36 5.90
C ALA A 7 -35.19 -6.00 6.66
N ILE A 8 -34.87 -5.44 7.84
CA ILE A 8 -34.19 -6.25 8.85
C ILE A 8 -35.26 -7.26 9.28
N ASP A 9 -35.24 -8.46 8.71
CA ASP A 9 -35.95 -9.58 9.30
C ASP A 9 -35.13 -10.04 10.51
N PRO A 10 -35.57 -9.74 11.75
CA PRO A 10 -34.79 -10.07 12.94
C PRO A 10 -34.57 -11.59 13.03
N SER A 11 -35.47 -12.40 12.44
CA SER A 11 -35.41 -13.87 12.50
C SER A 11 -34.33 -14.49 11.60
N LEU A 12 -33.89 -13.80 10.53
CA LEU A 12 -32.87 -14.28 9.60
C LEU A 12 -31.46 -13.71 9.89
N SER A 13 -31.41 -12.65 10.68
CA SER A 13 -30.20 -11.85 10.93
C SER A 13 -29.05 -12.66 11.55
N GLN A 14 -29.29 -13.44 12.61
CA GLN A 14 -28.20 -14.01 13.42
C GLN A 14 -27.27 -15.00 12.69
N ARG A 15 -27.70 -15.68 11.62
CA ARG A 15 -26.88 -16.73 10.95
C ARG A 15 -25.91 -16.21 9.88
N TRP A 16 -26.22 -15.12 9.18
CA TRP A 16 -25.39 -14.59 8.10
C TRP A 16 -24.40 -13.51 8.55
N LEU A 17 -24.63 -12.94 9.74
CA LEU A 17 -23.89 -11.78 10.24
C LEU A 17 -22.52 -12.14 10.83
N VAL A 18 -22.35 -13.36 11.36
CA VAL A 18 -21.08 -13.82 11.94
C VAL A 18 -19.98 -14.02 10.86
N ASP A 19 -20.37 -14.32 9.61
CA ASP A 19 -19.41 -14.62 8.54
C ASP A 19 -18.80 -13.35 7.90
N ILE A 20 -19.54 -12.23 7.84
CA ILE A 20 -19.07 -11.01 7.19
C ILE A 20 -17.95 -10.33 7.98
N ILE A 21 -18.00 -10.37 9.31
CA ILE A 21 -17.06 -9.63 10.19
C ILE A 21 -15.76 -10.41 10.41
N GLY A 22 -15.87 -11.74 10.58
CA GLY A 22 -14.70 -12.61 10.63
C GLY A 22 -13.88 -12.56 9.33
N VAL A 23 -14.54 -12.28 8.21
CA VAL A 23 -13.91 -12.01 6.91
C VAL A 23 -13.37 -10.57 6.85
N GLN A 24 -14.13 -9.55 7.27
CA GLN A 24 -13.64 -8.16 7.25
C GLN A 24 -12.39 -7.93 8.09
N GLU A 25 -12.28 -8.54 9.28
CA GLU A 25 -11.10 -8.38 10.14
C GLU A 25 -9.89 -9.20 9.72
N LYS A 26 -10.08 -10.36 9.06
CA LYS A 26 -8.96 -11.19 8.59
C LYS A 26 -8.37 -10.73 7.26
N PHE A 27 -9.14 -10.02 6.44
CA PHE A 27 -8.73 -9.68 5.07
C PHE A 27 -8.30 -8.23 4.87
N LEU A 28 -8.52 -7.33 5.83
CA LEU A 28 -8.17 -5.91 5.68
C LEU A 28 -7.21 -5.50 6.79
N ASP A 29 -5.94 -5.26 6.41
CA ASP A 29 -5.13 -4.33 7.18
C ASP A 29 -5.77 -2.94 7.00
N ILE A 30 -6.59 -2.53 7.97
CA ILE A 30 -7.38 -1.29 7.87
C ILE A 30 -6.46 -0.08 7.65
N ASP A 31 -5.20 -0.13 8.09
CA ASP A 31 -4.22 0.95 7.87
C ASP A 31 -3.94 1.18 6.37
N ASP A 32 -4.11 0.15 5.52
CA ASP A 32 -3.95 0.27 4.07
C ASP A 32 -5.12 1.01 3.39
N TYR A 33 -6.25 1.19 4.07
CA TYR A 33 -7.46 1.78 3.50
C TYR A 33 -7.86 3.09 4.19
N ILE A 34 -7.19 3.47 5.27
CA ILE A 34 -7.52 4.67 6.03
C ILE A 34 -6.27 5.51 6.20
N SER A 35 -6.33 6.77 5.79
CA SER A 35 -5.33 7.77 6.14
C SER A 35 -5.85 8.67 7.26
N LYS A 36 -4.96 9.07 8.16
CA LYS A 36 -5.25 10.07 9.19
C LYS A 36 -5.02 11.47 8.61
N PHE A 37 -5.96 12.37 8.86
CA PHE A 37 -5.78 13.81 8.66
C PHE A 37 -6.19 14.54 9.94
N SER A 38 -5.48 15.61 10.30
CA SER A 38 -5.85 16.48 11.41
C SER A 38 -6.00 17.90 10.88
N ASP A 39 -7.17 18.51 11.10
CA ASP A 39 -7.41 19.89 10.67
C ASP A 39 -6.75 20.92 11.60
N GLU A 40 -6.83 22.20 11.23
CA GLU A 40 -6.27 23.31 12.02
C GLU A 40 -6.93 23.45 13.40
N ASN A 41 -8.14 22.91 13.58
CA ASN A 41 -8.88 22.91 14.85
C ASN A 41 -8.53 21.70 15.72
N GLY A 42 -7.62 20.83 15.29
CA GLY A 42 -7.25 19.59 15.97
C GLY A 42 -8.26 18.46 15.81
N ARG A 43 -9.29 18.59 14.95
CA ARG A 43 -10.21 17.51 14.61
C ARG A 43 -9.46 16.47 13.80
N THR A 44 -9.44 15.24 14.31
CA THR A 44 -8.89 14.11 13.59
C THR A 44 -9.96 13.46 12.72
N ILE A 45 -9.61 13.18 11.46
CA ILE A 45 -10.48 12.61 10.45
C ILE A 45 -9.81 11.36 9.89
N SER A 46 -10.55 10.26 9.91
CA SER A 46 -10.16 9.01 9.25
C SER A 46 -10.71 9.04 7.82
N VAL A 47 -9.82 9.28 6.86
CA VAL A 47 -10.15 9.42 5.43
C VAL A 47 -10.03 8.05 4.77
N VAL A 48 -11.12 7.57 4.19
CA VAL A 48 -11.15 6.33 3.42
C VAL A 48 -10.38 6.53 2.13
N ARG A 49 -9.59 5.54 1.73
CA ARG A 49 -8.87 5.51 0.46
C ARG A 49 -8.86 4.10 -0.12
N PRO A 50 -8.65 3.96 -1.44
CA PRO A 50 -8.31 2.67 -2.01
C PRO A 50 -7.05 2.11 -1.34
N ALA A 51 -6.95 0.79 -1.23
CA ALA A 51 -5.67 0.14 -0.94
C ALA A 51 -4.70 0.42 -2.10
N SER A 52 -3.97 1.52 -2.01
CA SER A 52 -2.92 1.85 -2.95
C SER A 52 -1.67 1.08 -2.58
N THR A 53 -1.30 0.14 -3.45
CA THR A 53 -0.05 -0.62 -3.33
C THR A 53 1.14 0.11 -3.96
N ASP A 54 0.91 1.16 -4.76
CA ASP A 54 1.98 1.93 -5.41
C ASP A 54 2.15 3.30 -4.73
N LEU A 55 3.13 3.39 -3.83
CA LEU A 55 3.56 4.63 -3.15
C LEU A 55 3.95 5.75 -4.14
N ASN A 56 4.16 5.42 -5.42
CA ASN A 56 4.52 6.38 -6.45
C ASN A 56 3.31 7.00 -7.16
N VAL A 57 2.08 6.68 -6.79
CA VAL A 57 0.87 7.27 -7.39
C VAL A 57 0.34 8.34 -6.47
N ASP A 58 0.53 9.60 -6.87
CA ASP A 58 -0.17 10.73 -6.29
C ASP A 58 -1.54 10.84 -6.97
N TRP A 59 -2.58 11.14 -6.21
CA TRP A 59 -3.91 11.25 -6.77
C TRP A 59 -4.78 12.27 -6.05
N LEU A 60 -5.67 12.91 -6.81
CA LEU A 60 -6.71 13.80 -6.32
C LEU A 60 -8.06 13.14 -6.62
N GLY A 61 -8.90 13.01 -5.60
CA GLY A 61 -10.21 12.40 -5.79
C GLY A 61 -11.18 12.63 -4.64
N SER A 62 -12.41 12.24 -4.88
CA SER A 62 -13.50 12.31 -3.90
C SER A 62 -13.63 10.98 -3.16
N THR A 63 -13.79 11.03 -1.85
CA THR A 63 -13.90 9.89 -0.96
C THR A 63 -14.74 10.28 0.26
N TYR A 64 -14.80 9.41 1.27
CA TYR A 64 -15.47 9.65 2.53
C TYR A 64 -14.48 9.78 3.69
N GLY A 65 -14.87 10.52 4.71
CA GLY A 65 -14.13 10.64 5.96
C GLY A 65 -15.05 10.50 7.15
N VAL A 66 -14.52 9.98 8.25
CA VAL A 66 -15.26 9.88 9.52
C VAL A 66 -14.49 10.64 10.58
N SER A 67 -15.18 11.47 11.35
CA SER A 67 -14.61 12.12 12.53
C SER A 67 -15.50 11.89 13.74
N THR A 68 -14.90 11.46 14.84
CA THR A 68 -15.55 11.31 16.14
C THR A 68 -14.94 12.33 17.09
N LYS A 69 -15.81 13.00 17.85
CA LYS A 69 -15.43 13.89 18.95
C LYS A 69 -16.10 13.39 20.21
N CYS A 70 -15.36 13.27 21.29
CA CYS A 70 -15.82 12.73 22.56
C CYS A 70 -15.52 13.70 23.70
N SER A 71 -16.35 13.66 24.73
CA SER A 71 -16.14 14.39 25.97
C SER A 71 -16.46 13.50 27.16
N ALA A 72 -15.58 13.44 28.15
CA ALA A 72 -15.84 12.66 29.34
C ALA A 72 -16.92 13.34 30.22
N ILE A 73 -17.91 12.56 30.62
CA ILE A 73 -18.96 12.97 31.55
C ILE A 73 -18.38 12.90 32.96
N PRO A 74 -18.28 14.02 33.70
CA PRO A 74 -17.77 14.01 35.05
C PRO A 74 -18.71 13.28 36.01
N GLN A 75 -18.16 12.51 36.95
CA GLN A 75 -18.93 11.71 37.91
C GLN A 75 -19.84 12.60 38.77
N SER A 76 -19.38 13.80 39.16
CA SER A 76 -20.18 14.77 39.92
C SER A 76 -21.48 15.20 39.24
N ARG A 77 -21.60 15.03 37.92
CA ARG A 77 -22.81 15.36 37.15
C ARG A 77 -23.86 14.24 37.12
N CYS A 78 -23.57 13.12 37.77
CA CYS A 78 -24.44 11.96 37.75
C CYS A 78 -24.66 11.41 39.16
N GLN A 79 -25.88 10.96 39.42
CA GLN A 79 -26.23 10.22 40.61
C GLN A 79 -25.95 8.76 40.35
N VAL A 80 -25.06 8.17 41.14
CA VAL A 80 -24.68 6.76 41.02
C VAL A 80 -25.24 6.02 42.23
N GLY A 81 -26.15 5.07 41.98
CA GLY A 81 -26.76 4.26 43.02
C GLY A 81 -25.85 3.16 43.55
N PRO A 82 -26.27 2.42 44.59
CA PRO A 82 -25.52 1.31 45.13
C PRO A 82 -25.40 0.17 44.10
N PRO A 83 -24.28 -0.58 44.08
CA PRO A 83 -24.15 -1.74 43.21
C PRO A 83 -25.18 -2.83 43.58
N TYR A 84 -25.71 -3.52 42.57
CA TYR A 84 -26.56 -4.70 42.73
C TYR A 84 -26.12 -5.83 41.79
N GLY A 85 -26.55 -7.07 42.05
CA GLY A 85 -26.06 -8.27 41.38
C GLY A 85 -24.86 -8.90 42.09
N THR A 86 -24.31 -9.98 41.54
CA THR A 86 -23.20 -10.73 42.15
C THR A 86 -22.12 -11.06 41.12
N GLY A 87 -20.84 -10.89 41.49
CA GLY A 87 -19.69 -11.30 40.69
C GLY A 87 -19.47 -10.42 39.46
N PHE A 88 -19.21 -11.04 38.32
CA PHE A 88 -18.94 -10.34 37.05
C PHE A 88 -20.11 -9.48 36.56
N PHE A 89 -21.34 -9.75 37.02
CA PHE A 89 -22.54 -9.01 36.67
C PHE A 89 -22.94 -8.00 37.76
N THR A 90 -21.97 -7.45 38.48
CA THR A 90 -22.23 -6.33 39.39
C THR A 90 -22.53 -5.09 38.56
N LEU A 91 -23.71 -4.53 38.79
CA LEU A 91 -24.27 -3.43 38.02
C LEU A 91 -24.47 -2.25 38.95
N ARG A 92 -24.25 -1.04 38.45
CA ARG A 92 -24.43 0.16 39.26
C ARG A 92 -25.33 1.14 38.52
N PRO A 93 -26.57 1.38 38.98
CA PRO A 93 -27.47 2.27 38.28
C PRO A 93 -26.90 3.69 38.34
N PHE A 94 -27.00 4.42 37.24
CA PHE A 94 -26.61 5.83 37.20
C PHE A 94 -27.69 6.67 36.50
N GLU A 95 -27.86 7.90 36.95
CA GLU A 95 -28.72 8.91 36.32
C GLU A 95 -27.96 10.22 36.21
N CYS A 96 -27.85 10.72 35.00
CA CYS A 96 -27.09 11.89 34.61
C CYS A 96 -28.09 12.99 34.19
N ASN A 97 -28.13 14.08 34.96
CA ASN A 97 -29.08 15.19 34.78
C ASN A 97 -28.42 16.35 34.03
N HIS A 98 -28.09 16.24 32.74
CA HIS A 98 -27.77 17.39 31.86
C HIS A 98 -27.56 16.97 30.40
N SER A 99 -27.57 17.94 29.47
CA SER A 99 -27.02 17.77 28.12
C SER A 99 -25.49 17.67 28.17
N TYR A 100 -24.90 16.64 27.57
CA TYR A 100 -23.46 16.42 27.59
C TYR A 100 -22.85 16.68 26.22
N GLY A 101 -22.31 17.89 26.03
CA GLY A 101 -21.72 18.35 24.79
C GLY A 101 -22.56 19.43 24.10
N GLU A 102 -21.93 20.24 23.25
CA GLU A 102 -22.67 21.11 22.33
C GLU A 102 -23.48 20.23 21.38
N GLY A 103 -24.79 20.48 21.25
CA GLY A 103 -25.64 19.75 20.29
C GLY A 103 -26.37 18.52 20.83
N PHE A 104 -26.01 18.01 22.01
CA PHE A 104 -26.78 16.95 22.66
C PHE A 104 -28.12 17.52 23.15
N PRO A 105 -29.27 16.92 22.80
CA PRO A 105 -30.55 17.32 23.36
C PRO A 105 -30.50 17.20 24.89
N GLU A 106 -31.16 18.11 25.60
CA GLU A 106 -31.36 18.03 27.05
C GLU A 106 -32.16 16.77 27.40
N LYS A 107 -31.46 15.64 27.50
CA LYS A 107 -32.04 14.33 27.73
C LYS A 107 -31.38 13.74 28.96
N ARG A 108 -32.22 13.24 29.87
CA ARG A 108 -31.74 12.46 31.00
C ARG A 108 -31.16 11.16 30.49
N ILE A 109 -29.92 10.89 30.86
CA ILE A 109 -29.25 9.64 30.56
C ILE A 109 -29.32 8.80 31.82
N TYR A 110 -29.92 7.62 31.74
CA TYR A 110 -29.97 6.66 32.83
C TYR A 110 -29.65 5.27 32.31
N GLY A 111 -28.96 4.47 33.12
CA GLY A 111 -28.49 3.14 32.71
C GLY A 111 -27.85 2.40 33.87
N ASN A 112 -27.09 1.34 33.58
CA ASN A 112 -26.32 0.64 34.60
C ASN A 112 -24.84 0.53 34.21
N LEU A 113 -23.94 0.99 35.07
CA LEU A 113 -22.53 0.76 34.83
C LEU A 113 -22.24 -0.75 34.87
N THR A 114 -21.60 -1.26 33.83
CA THR A 114 -21.25 -2.68 33.70
C THR A 114 -19.76 -2.92 33.97
N SER A 115 -19.34 -4.18 34.05
CA SER A 115 -17.94 -4.58 34.17
C SER A 115 -17.23 -4.76 32.82
N TYR A 116 -17.94 -4.55 31.71
CA TYR A 116 -17.40 -4.70 30.36
C TYR A 116 -16.31 -3.66 30.09
N THR A 117 -15.26 -4.09 29.40
CA THR A 117 -14.11 -3.23 29.07
C THR A 117 -14.52 -2.03 28.21
N ILE A 118 -15.42 -2.26 27.26
CA ILE A 118 -16.04 -1.23 26.44
C ILE A 118 -17.50 -1.60 26.21
N GLU A 119 -18.38 -0.62 26.28
CA GLU A 119 -19.78 -0.73 25.90
C GLU A 119 -20.21 0.56 25.20
N LEU A 120 -21.07 0.42 24.19
CA LEU A 120 -21.54 1.53 23.37
C LEU A 120 -23.05 1.58 23.41
N TRP A 121 -23.59 2.80 23.33
CA TRP A 121 -25.01 3.04 23.23
C TRP A 121 -25.30 4.16 22.24
N PHE A 122 -26.08 3.88 21.21
CA PHE A 122 -26.40 4.84 20.13
C PHE A 122 -27.82 5.40 20.33
N ASP A 123 -27.93 6.70 20.56
CA ASP A 123 -29.21 7.32 20.93
C ASP A 123 -30.02 7.77 19.73
N ASP A 124 -29.44 8.65 18.91
CA ASP A 124 -30.16 9.43 17.91
C ASP A 124 -29.65 9.23 16.49
N TRP A 125 -29.01 8.09 16.23
CA TRP A 125 -28.53 7.73 14.90
C TRP A 125 -29.65 7.55 13.88
N HIS A 126 -30.86 7.18 14.32
CA HIS A 126 -32.02 6.98 13.45
C HIS A 126 -33.31 7.63 13.99
N GLN A 127 -34.19 8.08 13.09
CA GLN A 127 -35.45 8.72 13.45
C GLN A 127 -36.45 7.77 14.10
N TYR A 128 -36.51 6.53 13.60
CA TYR A 128 -37.53 5.54 13.97
C TYR A 128 -37.02 4.43 14.87
N ILE A 129 -35.72 4.37 15.10
CA ILE A 129 -35.08 3.28 15.84
C ILE A 129 -34.18 3.92 16.89
N ARG A 130 -34.29 3.44 18.13
CA ARG A 130 -33.35 3.78 19.20
C ARG A 130 -32.85 2.51 19.86
N GLU A 131 -31.62 2.51 20.35
CA GLU A 131 -31.21 1.45 21.26
C GLU A 131 -31.98 1.58 22.59
N ARG A 132 -32.23 0.45 23.24
CA ARG A 132 -32.76 0.44 24.63
C ARG A 132 -31.80 1.19 25.56
N PRO A 133 -32.23 1.62 26.77
CA PRO A 133 -31.42 2.44 27.65
C PRO A 133 -29.97 1.92 27.82
N PRO A 134 -28.98 2.81 27.99
CA PRO A 134 -27.57 2.45 27.98
C PRO A 134 -27.22 1.42 29.05
N PHE A 135 -26.36 0.48 28.67
CA PHE A 135 -25.64 -0.40 29.58
C PHE A 135 -26.57 -1.30 30.44
N THR A 136 -27.65 -1.86 29.88
CA THR A 136 -28.57 -2.73 30.63
C THR A 136 -27.99 -4.13 30.90
N THR A 137 -28.59 -4.83 31.86
CA THR A 137 -28.03 -5.99 32.57
C THR A 137 -28.07 -7.30 31.74
N ALA A 138 -27.46 -8.37 32.29
CA ALA A 138 -27.51 -9.72 31.72
C ALA A 138 -28.93 -10.35 31.60
N SER A 139 -29.96 -9.83 32.27
CA SER A 139 -31.34 -10.26 31.98
C SER A 139 -31.84 -9.71 30.64
N ASP A 140 -31.24 -8.65 30.12
CA ASP A 140 -31.41 -8.19 28.74
C ASP A 140 -30.44 -8.88 27.76
N GLN A 141 -29.33 -9.44 28.22
CA GLN A 141 -28.53 -10.36 27.38
C GLN A 141 -29.28 -11.66 27.07
N SER A 142 -30.30 -11.95 27.87
CA SER A 142 -31.27 -12.97 27.52
C SER A 142 -31.93 -12.66 26.17
N TYR A 143 -32.02 -11.40 25.71
CA TYR A 143 -32.52 -11.06 24.37
C TYR A 143 -31.59 -11.47 23.23
N MET A 144 -30.26 -11.48 23.43
CA MET A 144 -29.35 -12.10 22.45
C MET A 144 -29.57 -13.62 22.38
N LEU A 145 -29.90 -14.25 23.51
CA LEU A 145 -30.20 -15.68 23.62
C LEU A 145 -31.63 -16.06 23.19
N TYR A 146 -32.59 -15.12 23.30
CA TYR A 146 -34.03 -15.32 23.07
C TYR A 146 -34.57 -14.59 21.83
N GLY A 147 -33.72 -13.88 21.08
CA GLY A 147 -34.03 -13.34 19.76
C GLY A 147 -34.81 -12.02 19.74
N GLU A 148 -34.89 -11.28 20.85
CA GLU A 148 -35.45 -9.92 20.77
C GLU A 148 -34.40 -8.91 20.28
N PRO A 149 -34.79 -7.94 19.45
CA PRO A 149 -33.90 -6.88 19.02
C PRO A 149 -33.51 -5.98 20.20
N GLY A 150 -32.21 -5.71 20.37
CA GLY A 150 -31.70 -4.76 21.39
C GLY A 150 -32.03 -3.29 21.12
N PHE A 151 -33.00 -3.03 20.26
CA PHE A 151 -33.47 -1.71 19.86
C PHE A 151 -35.01 -1.68 19.87
N GLU A 152 -35.56 -0.48 19.99
CA GLU A 152 -36.99 -0.23 19.94
C GLU A 152 -37.33 0.51 18.64
N ILE A 153 -38.37 0.06 17.95
CA ILE A 153 -38.98 0.79 16.85
C ILE A 153 -39.98 1.77 17.47
N ILE A 154 -39.72 3.06 17.31
CA ILE A 154 -40.52 4.15 17.90
C ILE A 154 -41.67 4.57 16.98
N ALA A 155 -41.59 4.23 15.69
CA ALA A 155 -42.58 4.60 14.69
C ALA A 155 -43.56 3.46 14.37
N ASN A 156 -44.77 3.84 13.95
CA ASN A 156 -45.74 2.90 13.41
C ASN A 156 -45.36 2.48 12.00
N ASP A 157 -45.72 1.24 11.61
CA ASP A 157 -45.44 0.67 10.29
C ASP A 157 -45.87 1.56 9.11
N SER A 158 -46.98 2.29 9.26
CA SER A 158 -47.48 3.21 8.24
C SER A 158 -46.53 4.39 7.98
N THR A 159 -45.85 4.89 9.02
CA THR A 159 -44.90 6.01 8.90
C THR A 159 -43.63 5.54 8.18
N ILE A 160 -43.17 4.33 8.52
CA ILE A 160 -42.02 3.71 7.88
C ILE A 160 -42.31 3.48 6.38
N ALA A 161 -43.51 2.99 6.05
CA ALA A 161 -43.91 2.75 4.66
C ALA A 161 -44.03 4.01 3.80
N GLN A 162 -44.25 5.19 4.41
CA GLN A 162 -44.37 6.47 3.71
C GLN A 162 -43.04 7.21 3.53
N THR A 163 -41.96 6.69 4.12
CA THR A 163 -40.65 7.35 4.10
C THR A 163 -40.06 7.35 2.69
N THR A 164 -39.68 8.54 2.19
CA THR A 164 -39.15 8.72 0.84
C THR A 164 -37.62 8.80 0.83
N LEU A 165 -37.02 8.80 -0.37
CA LEU A 165 -35.58 9.02 -0.55
C LEU A 165 -35.15 10.43 -0.09
N GLU A 166 -36.04 11.40 -0.17
CA GLU A 166 -35.77 12.79 0.23
C GLU A 166 -35.65 12.92 1.75
N ASP A 167 -36.29 12.01 2.50
CA ASP A 167 -36.26 11.95 3.96
C ASP A 167 -34.99 11.28 4.52
N GLN A 168 -34.04 10.86 3.68
CA GLN A 168 -32.85 10.12 4.14
C GLN A 168 -32.02 10.86 5.19
N ASN A 169 -31.91 12.18 5.07
CA ASN A 169 -31.21 13.02 6.06
C ASN A 169 -31.97 13.13 7.39
N LEU A 170 -33.28 12.87 7.39
CA LEU A 170 -34.10 12.80 8.59
C LEU A 170 -34.00 11.41 9.22
N ASN A 171 -34.04 10.37 8.39
CA ASN A 171 -33.99 8.97 8.82
C ASN A 171 -32.70 8.65 9.54
N PHE A 172 -31.56 8.96 8.93
CA PHE A 172 -30.24 8.74 9.49
C PHE A 172 -29.59 10.08 9.79
N ARG A 173 -29.28 10.31 11.07
CA ARG A 173 -28.70 11.57 11.49
C ARG A 173 -27.22 11.61 11.17
N ASN A 174 -26.78 12.76 10.69
CA ASN A 174 -25.40 13.14 10.58
C ASN A 174 -25.32 14.57 11.12
N PRO A 175 -24.51 14.90 12.13
CA PRO A 175 -23.87 13.94 13.02
C PRO A 175 -24.90 13.10 13.79
N TRP A 176 -24.46 11.99 14.35
CA TRP A 176 -25.22 11.27 15.38
C TRP A 176 -24.41 11.20 16.68
N HIS A 177 -25.13 10.95 17.75
CA HIS A 177 -24.62 10.92 19.09
C HIS A 177 -24.72 9.53 19.72
N TRP A 178 -23.72 9.21 20.53
CA TRP A 178 -23.63 7.93 21.23
C TRP A 178 -22.81 8.07 22.51
N LEU A 179 -23.01 7.14 23.43
CA LEU A 179 -22.25 7.06 24.67
C LEU A 179 -21.30 5.86 24.62
N SER A 180 -20.14 6.03 25.23
CA SER A 180 -19.21 4.96 25.50
C SER A 180 -18.98 4.81 26.98
N GLN A 181 -19.06 3.59 27.50
CA GLN A 181 -18.45 3.24 28.77
C GLN A 181 -17.14 2.53 28.46
N ILE A 182 -16.01 3.05 28.94
CA ILE A 182 -14.72 2.38 28.84
C ILE A 182 -14.09 2.16 30.21
N HIS A 183 -13.49 1.00 30.40
CA HIS A 183 -12.72 0.68 31.60
C HIS A 183 -11.24 0.63 31.25
N VAL A 184 -10.44 1.36 32.01
CA VAL A 184 -9.00 1.39 31.83
C VAL A 184 -8.34 0.81 33.08
N PRO A 185 -7.47 -0.21 32.95
CA PRO A 185 -6.72 -0.75 34.09
C PRO A 185 -5.96 0.37 34.80
N ARG A 186 -6.02 0.42 36.13
CA ARG A 186 -5.30 1.47 36.88
C ARG A 186 -3.80 1.45 36.63
N GLU A 187 -3.27 0.27 36.36
CA GLU A 187 -1.87 0.07 36.02
C GLU A 187 -1.46 0.65 34.66
N ALA A 188 -2.41 0.93 33.76
CA ALA A 188 -2.11 1.57 32.49
C ALA A 188 -1.72 3.05 32.67
N PHE A 189 -2.22 3.70 33.73
CA PHE A 189 -1.91 5.11 34.07
C PHE A 189 -0.76 5.27 35.06
N LYS A 190 0.21 4.35 35.06
CA LYS A 190 1.27 4.26 36.09
C LYS A 190 2.06 5.55 36.42
N PRO A 191 2.14 6.62 35.61
CA PRO A 191 2.78 7.85 36.07
C PRO A 191 1.86 8.84 36.83
N ILE A 192 0.52 8.72 36.78
CA ILE A 192 -0.35 9.85 37.17
C ILE A 192 -1.36 9.45 38.26
N ALA A 193 -0.96 9.62 39.51
CA ALA A 193 -1.86 9.54 40.67
C ALA A 193 -2.98 10.61 40.60
N SER A 194 -2.73 11.77 39.98
CA SER A 194 -3.72 12.84 39.84
C SER A 194 -4.83 12.54 38.82
N THR A 195 -4.68 11.52 37.97
CA THR A 195 -5.75 11.09 37.03
C THR A 195 -6.96 10.56 37.78
N TYR A 196 -6.77 10.00 38.98
CA TYR A 196 -7.86 9.52 39.83
C TYR A 196 -8.52 10.64 40.65
N GLU A 197 -7.90 11.81 40.74
CA GLU A 197 -8.50 12.98 41.38
C GLU A 197 -9.36 13.78 40.40
N ASP A 198 -9.22 13.51 39.09
CA ASP A 198 -10.03 14.11 38.04
C ASP A 198 -11.44 13.50 38.05
N ASP A 199 -12.45 14.36 38.21
CA ASP A 199 -13.86 13.99 38.25
C ASP A 199 -14.35 13.33 36.94
N ARG A 200 -13.60 13.44 35.83
CA ARG A 200 -13.85 12.70 34.58
C ARG A 200 -13.60 11.19 34.71
N ALA A 201 -12.77 10.77 35.65
CA ALA A 201 -12.52 9.36 35.94
C ALA A 201 -13.48 8.88 37.03
N TRP A 202 -14.43 8.02 36.66
CA TRP A 202 -15.39 7.45 37.59
C TRP A 202 -14.69 6.41 38.46
N ASN A 203 -14.44 6.79 39.71
CA ASN A 203 -13.80 5.92 40.67
C ASN A 203 -14.85 5.01 41.32
N SER A 204 -14.79 3.72 40.99
CA SER A 204 -15.38 2.71 41.84
C SER A 204 -14.34 2.25 42.87
N THR A 205 -14.72 2.29 44.14
CA THR A 205 -13.92 1.74 45.25
C THR A 205 -13.58 0.26 45.05
N ASP A 206 -14.39 -0.44 44.26
CA ASP A 206 -14.38 -1.90 44.16
C ASP A 206 -13.65 -2.41 42.91
N SER A 207 -13.22 -1.53 41.99
CA SER A 207 -12.55 -1.93 40.75
C SER A 207 -11.09 -1.46 40.69
N ALA A 208 -10.19 -2.38 40.34
CA ALA A 208 -8.80 -2.09 39.94
C ALA A 208 -8.71 -1.36 38.57
N ARG A 209 -9.82 -0.74 38.13
CA ARG A 209 -9.98 -0.04 36.85
C ARG A 209 -10.63 1.32 37.12
N ALA A 210 -10.20 2.33 36.38
CA ALA A 210 -10.95 3.58 36.24
C ALA A 210 -11.99 3.39 35.13
N MET A 211 -13.18 3.95 35.33
CA MET A 211 -14.23 3.96 34.32
C MET A 211 -14.37 5.36 33.75
N PHE A 212 -14.62 5.48 32.46
CA PHE A 212 -14.95 6.73 31.81
C PHE A 212 -16.25 6.55 31.05
N ILE A 213 -17.16 7.51 31.20
CA ILE A 213 -18.33 7.62 30.34
C ILE A 213 -18.05 8.76 29.38
N LEU A 214 -17.96 8.44 28.09
CA LEU A 214 -17.69 9.41 27.03
C LEU A 214 -18.99 9.70 26.29
N SER A 215 -19.35 10.98 26.19
CA SER A 215 -20.36 11.49 25.28
C SER A 215 -19.70 11.82 23.95
N CYS A 216 -20.07 11.08 22.90
CA CYS A 216 -19.43 11.15 21.60
C CYS A 216 -20.42 11.57 20.51
N GLU A 217 -19.91 12.36 19.57
CA GLU A 217 -20.58 12.77 18.34
C GLU A 217 -19.72 12.30 17.18
N THR A 218 -20.33 11.61 16.21
CA THR A 218 -19.65 11.21 14.98
C THR A 218 -20.29 11.89 13.78
N THR A 219 -19.44 12.45 12.92
CA THR A 219 -19.82 13.04 11.63
C THR A 219 -19.18 12.27 10.49
N VAL A 220 -19.95 12.03 9.44
CA VAL A 220 -19.45 11.50 8.16
C VAL A 220 -19.36 12.63 7.15
N TRP A 221 -18.25 12.67 6.42
CA TRP A 221 -17.88 13.73 5.51
C TRP A 221 -17.70 13.19 4.09
N ASP A 222 -18.18 13.96 3.12
CA ASP A 222 -17.76 13.89 1.73
C ASP A 222 -16.46 14.69 1.63
N VAL A 223 -15.40 14.00 1.22
CA VAL A 223 -14.03 14.49 1.25
C VAL A 223 -13.53 14.62 -0.18
N ASN A 224 -12.98 15.78 -0.54
CA ASN A 224 -12.13 15.90 -1.72
C ASN A 224 -10.68 16.04 -1.24
N ALA A 225 -9.85 15.04 -1.48
CA ALA A 225 -8.51 14.96 -0.91
C ALA A 225 -7.44 14.71 -1.98
N SER A 226 -6.29 15.37 -1.80
CA SER A 226 -5.08 15.11 -2.57
C SER A 226 -4.14 14.22 -1.75
N PHE A 227 -3.77 13.08 -2.32
CA PHE A 227 -2.87 12.12 -1.73
C PHE A 227 -1.50 12.18 -2.39
N VAL A 228 -0.47 12.23 -1.57
CA VAL A 228 0.94 12.20 -1.97
C VAL A 228 1.66 11.26 -1.01
N ASN A 229 2.37 10.26 -1.55
CA ASN A 229 3.03 9.24 -0.73
C ASN A 229 2.07 8.58 0.32
N ASN A 230 0.81 8.34 -0.05
CA ASN A 230 -0.25 7.84 0.85
C ASN A 230 -0.65 8.78 2.02
N GLU A 231 -0.09 9.99 2.08
CA GLU A 231 -0.48 11.02 3.04
C GLU A 231 -1.44 12.02 2.40
N VAL A 232 -2.37 12.54 3.19
CA VAL A 232 -3.31 13.58 2.76
C VAL A 232 -2.64 14.95 2.90
N ILE A 233 -2.47 15.68 1.79
CA ILE A 233 -1.90 17.05 1.81
C ILE A 233 -3.00 18.10 1.93
N GLU A 234 -3.95 18.09 1.00
CA GLU A 234 -5.07 19.02 0.95
C GLU A 234 -6.37 18.25 1.09
N LEU A 235 -7.31 18.84 1.82
CA LEU A 235 -8.57 18.19 2.16
C LEU A 235 -9.69 19.23 2.26
N SER A 236 -10.71 19.08 1.42
CA SER A 236 -11.96 19.84 1.48
C SER A 236 -13.06 18.95 2.05
N LEU A 237 -13.77 19.47 3.05
CA LEU A 237 -14.83 18.77 3.77
C LEU A 237 -16.20 19.34 3.44
N SER A 238 -17.14 18.47 3.11
CA SER A 238 -18.57 18.75 3.13
C SER A 238 -19.27 17.65 3.89
N LYS A 239 -20.30 17.98 4.66
CA LYS A 239 -21.01 16.98 5.46
C LYS A 239 -21.81 16.04 4.55
N SER A 240 -21.63 14.73 4.72
CA SER A 240 -22.35 13.73 3.91
C SER A 240 -23.84 13.70 4.23
N ASN A 241 -24.61 13.14 3.30
CA ASN A 241 -26.03 12.86 3.50
C ASN A 241 -26.28 11.74 4.54
N GLY A 242 -27.52 11.60 4.97
CA GLY A 242 -27.96 10.61 5.94
C GLY A 242 -27.78 9.17 5.45
N SER A 243 -27.91 8.90 4.15
CA SER A 243 -27.67 7.56 3.61
C SER A 243 -26.24 7.07 3.83
N VAL A 244 -25.25 7.92 3.57
CA VAL A 244 -23.84 7.60 3.80
C VAL A 244 -23.57 7.49 5.30
N ALA A 245 -24.18 8.35 6.13
CA ALA A 245 -24.10 8.21 7.58
C ALA A 245 -24.71 6.89 8.08
N GLY A 246 -25.82 6.44 7.48
CA GLY A 246 -26.47 5.18 7.81
C GLY A 246 -25.61 3.95 7.53
N ILE A 247 -24.78 3.97 6.48
CA ILE A 247 -23.79 2.91 6.21
C ILE A 247 -22.83 2.75 7.40
N VAL A 248 -22.52 3.84 8.11
CA VAL A 248 -21.58 3.83 9.25
C VAL A 248 -22.31 3.57 10.57
N SER A 249 -23.39 4.29 10.84
CA SER A 249 -24.03 4.29 12.13
C SER A 249 -24.76 2.98 12.43
N MET A 250 -25.41 2.37 11.43
CA MET A 250 -26.19 1.15 11.63
C MET A 250 -25.31 -0.05 12.01
N PRO A 251 -24.22 -0.37 11.28
CA PRO A 251 -23.32 -1.44 11.72
C PRO A 251 -22.63 -1.16 13.05
N GLY A 252 -22.59 0.12 13.46
CA GLY A 252 -22.01 0.49 14.73
C GLY A 252 -22.87 0.15 15.95
N MET A 253 -24.16 -0.09 15.76
CA MET A 253 -25.06 -0.46 16.85
C MET A 253 -24.53 -1.66 17.65
N ASN A 254 -24.42 -1.48 18.96
CA ASN A 254 -23.93 -2.52 19.85
C ASN A 254 -24.86 -3.74 19.84
N SER A 255 -26.17 -3.50 19.69
CA SER A 255 -27.16 -4.59 19.62
C SER A 255 -27.03 -5.49 18.39
N LEU A 256 -26.42 -4.98 17.31
CA LEU A 256 -26.14 -5.77 16.11
C LEU A 256 -24.77 -6.46 16.21
N GLY A 257 -23.85 -5.88 16.98
CA GLY A 257 -22.57 -6.48 17.32
C GLY A 257 -21.58 -6.56 16.15
N PHE A 258 -21.76 -5.77 15.08
CA PHE A 258 -20.94 -5.94 13.88
C PHE A 258 -19.51 -5.43 14.01
N LEU A 259 -19.31 -4.38 14.81
CA LEU A 259 -18.01 -3.73 14.97
C LEU A 259 -17.39 -3.96 16.34
N THR A 260 -17.90 -4.91 17.13
CA THR A 260 -17.47 -5.15 18.52
C THR A 260 -15.95 -5.33 18.67
N SER A 261 -15.32 -6.09 17.78
CA SER A 261 -13.87 -6.31 17.78
C SER A 261 -13.08 -5.07 17.35
N ALA A 262 -13.58 -4.31 16.37
CA ALA A 262 -13.00 -3.02 15.99
C ALA A 262 -13.05 -2.01 17.15
N TYR A 263 -14.14 -2.00 17.92
CA TYR A 263 -14.30 -1.16 19.12
C TYR A 263 -13.40 -1.58 20.27
N GLN A 264 -13.26 -2.88 20.51
CA GLN A 264 -12.28 -3.40 21.47
C GLN A 264 -10.86 -3.03 21.07
N ARG A 265 -10.52 -3.09 19.77
CA ARG A 265 -9.22 -2.66 19.27
C ARG A 265 -9.01 -1.16 19.46
N ALA A 266 -10.02 -0.35 19.19
CA ALA A 266 -9.96 1.09 19.42
C ALA A 266 -9.75 1.44 20.90
N HIS A 267 -10.42 0.73 21.81
CA HIS A 267 -10.17 0.83 23.25
C HIS A 267 -8.73 0.47 23.63
N VAL A 268 -8.22 -0.66 23.13
CA VAL A 268 -6.85 -1.10 23.41
C VAL A 268 -5.81 -0.11 22.86
N GLU A 269 -6.03 0.42 21.66
CA GLU A 269 -5.16 1.43 21.04
C GLU A 269 -5.13 2.73 21.85
N ALA A 270 -6.30 3.23 22.24
CA ALA A 270 -6.43 4.43 23.06
C ALA A 270 -5.73 4.28 24.42
N THR A 271 -5.87 3.11 25.05
CA THR A 271 -5.32 2.86 26.40
C THR A 271 -3.82 2.55 26.43
N ARG A 272 -3.22 2.08 25.32
CA ARG A 272 -1.79 1.72 25.28
C ARG A 272 -0.85 2.92 25.32
N ASN A 273 -1.25 4.03 24.71
CA ASN A 273 -0.35 5.16 24.44
C ASN A 273 -0.76 6.44 25.20
N CYS A 274 -1.77 6.39 26.07
CA CYS A 274 -2.25 7.55 26.79
C CYS A 274 -1.57 7.72 28.15
N ASN A 275 -0.94 8.86 28.37
CA ASN A 275 -0.46 9.25 29.69
C ASN A 275 -1.45 10.17 30.41
N THR A 276 -2.33 10.88 29.69
CA THR A 276 -3.32 11.83 30.24
C THR A 276 -4.74 11.42 29.85
N ILE A 277 -5.76 11.91 30.57
CA ILE A 277 -7.17 11.70 30.21
C ILE A 277 -7.46 12.31 28.83
N ASP A 278 -6.94 13.50 28.54
CA ASP A 278 -7.13 14.13 27.22
C ASP A 278 -6.47 13.32 26.10
N GLY A 279 -5.30 12.73 26.37
CA GLY A 279 -4.64 11.80 25.43
C GLY A 279 -5.41 10.50 25.24
N LEU A 280 -6.06 9.98 26.28
CA LEU A 280 -6.96 8.82 26.18
C LEU A 280 -8.16 9.17 25.30
N ILE A 281 -8.82 10.29 25.55
CA ILE A 281 -10.00 10.73 24.79
C ILE A 281 -9.63 10.95 23.33
N ALA A 282 -8.56 11.70 23.04
CA ALA A 282 -8.10 11.94 21.68
C ALA A 282 -7.68 10.65 20.95
N GLY A 283 -7.00 9.73 21.65
CA GLY A 283 -6.66 8.41 21.11
C GLY A 283 -7.91 7.59 20.80
N PHE A 284 -8.92 7.64 21.67
CA PHE A 284 -10.19 6.95 21.50
C PHE A 284 -11.01 7.55 20.35
N GLU A 285 -11.10 8.87 20.24
CA GLU A 285 -11.72 9.59 19.12
C GLU A 285 -11.12 9.16 17.78
N GLN A 286 -9.80 9.15 17.67
CA GLN A 286 -9.10 8.72 16.46
C GLN A 286 -9.39 7.25 16.13
N ALA A 287 -9.24 6.36 17.12
CA ALA A 287 -9.39 4.93 16.88
C ALA A 287 -10.84 4.55 16.57
N MET A 288 -11.82 5.23 17.19
CA MET A 288 -13.25 5.06 16.88
C MET A 288 -13.61 5.62 15.50
N SER A 289 -13.05 6.77 15.11
CA SER A 289 -13.19 7.31 13.74
C SER A 289 -12.72 6.30 12.70
N ARG A 290 -11.60 5.61 12.97
CA ARG A 290 -11.06 4.55 12.13
C ARG A 290 -11.98 3.33 12.09
N ALA A 291 -12.45 2.86 13.25
CA ALA A 291 -13.37 1.72 13.34
C ALA A 291 -14.68 1.96 12.60
N LEU A 292 -15.25 3.17 12.75
CA LEU A 292 -16.49 3.59 12.10
C LEU A 292 -16.32 3.87 10.59
N ALA A 293 -15.11 4.06 10.09
CA ALA A 293 -14.87 4.18 8.65
C ALA A 293 -14.86 2.81 7.92
N VAL A 294 -14.74 1.69 8.64
CA VAL A 294 -14.68 0.34 8.04
C VAL A 294 -15.91 0.00 7.19
N PRO A 295 -17.16 0.24 7.65
CA PRO A 295 -18.33 0.01 6.81
C PRO A 295 -18.28 0.75 5.47
N LEU A 296 -17.73 1.95 5.41
CA LEU A 296 -17.61 2.71 4.16
C LEU A 296 -16.68 2.00 3.17
N ILE A 297 -15.56 1.46 3.64
CA ILE A 297 -14.62 0.71 2.78
C ILE A 297 -15.32 -0.49 2.12
N VAL A 298 -16.13 -1.21 2.88
CA VAL A 298 -16.75 -2.46 2.42
C VAL A 298 -17.99 -2.21 1.57
N ASN A 299 -18.70 -1.11 1.84
CA ASN A 299 -20.01 -0.85 1.26
C ASN A 299 -20.00 0.24 0.17
N THR A 300 -18.87 0.90 -0.07
CA THR A 300 -18.77 1.91 -1.12
C THR A 300 -17.81 1.47 -2.21
N ILE A 301 -18.01 2.01 -3.40
CA ILE A 301 -17.12 1.79 -4.54
C ILE A 301 -16.26 3.06 -4.67
N PRO A 302 -14.93 2.93 -4.81
CA PRO A 302 -14.07 4.07 -5.06
C PRO A 302 -14.56 4.90 -6.25
N ALA A 303 -14.69 6.22 -6.05
CA ALA A 303 -14.99 7.11 -7.15
C ALA A 303 -13.80 7.16 -8.13
N PRO A 304 -14.05 7.40 -9.43
CA PRO A 304 -12.96 7.63 -10.38
C PRO A 304 -12.07 8.79 -9.92
N VAL A 305 -10.76 8.56 -9.97
CA VAL A 305 -9.76 9.58 -9.61
C VAL A 305 -9.85 10.75 -10.60
N GLN A 306 -9.89 11.98 -10.09
CA GLN A 306 -9.97 13.19 -10.92
C GLN A 306 -8.63 13.45 -11.62
N VAL A 307 -7.52 13.31 -10.88
CA VAL A 307 -6.15 13.44 -11.39
C VAL A 307 -5.29 12.37 -10.75
N ALA A 308 -4.60 11.56 -11.56
CA ALA A 308 -3.61 10.59 -11.09
C ALA A 308 -2.26 10.93 -11.75
N GLN A 309 -1.22 11.09 -10.94
CA GLN A 309 0.13 11.33 -11.40
C GLN A 309 1.06 10.25 -10.86
N ARG A 310 1.71 9.51 -11.76
CA ARG A 310 2.75 8.55 -11.38
C ARG A 310 4.10 9.26 -11.29
N ARG A 311 4.74 9.17 -10.12
CA ARG A 311 6.12 9.60 -9.91
C ARG A 311 7.05 8.65 -10.65
N ILE A 312 7.64 9.14 -11.73
CA ILE A 312 8.75 8.45 -12.38
C ILE A 312 10.02 9.17 -11.93
N THR A 313 10.76 8.56 -11.01
CA THR A 313 12.07 9.06 -10.59
C THR A 313 13.06 8.82 -11.72
N ARG A 314 13.13 9.77 -12.66
CA ARG A 314 14.16 9.77 -13.68
C ARG A 314 15.41 10.35 -13.05
N ILE A 315 16.49 9.57 -13.00
CA ILE A 315 17.82 10.10 -12.66
C ILE A 315 18.19 11.06 -13.78
N ILE A 316 17.95 12.34 -13.57
CA ILE A 316 18.47 13.40 -14.43
C ILE A 316 19.90 13.63 -13.94
N THR A 317 20.85 12.90 -14.51
CA THR A 317 22.25 13.28 -14.36
C THR A 317 22.40 14.67 -14.97
N GLN A 318 22.66 15.68 -14.13
CA GLN A 318 23.09 16.99 -14.59
C GLN A 318 24.50 16.84 -15.16
N LEU A 319 24.59 16.39 -16.41
CA LEU A 319 25.86 16.37 -17.13
C LEU A 319 26.20 17.82 -17.46
N PRO A 320 27.34 18.35 -16.98
CA PRO A 320 27.78 19.68 -17.35
C PRO A 320 27.90 19.73 -18.87
N ILE A 321 27.28 20.74 -19.49
CA ILE A 321 27.33 20.93 -20.95
C ILE A 321 28.78 20.92 -21.44
N ALA A 322 29.71 21.46 -20.64
CA ALA A 322 31.14 21.42 -20.90
C ALA A 322 31.72 20.00 -21.01
N SER A 323 31.35 19.07 -20.12
CA SER A 323 31.85 17.69 -20.16
C SER A 323 31.35 16.93 -21.39
N PHE A 324 30.10 17.17 -21.80
CA PHE A 324 29.55 16.60 -23.03
C PHE A 324 30.31 17.09 -24.27
N TRP A 325 30.51 18.40 -24.41
CA TRP A 325 31.24 18.95 -25.55
C TRP A 325 32.71 18.57 -25.54
N LEU A 326 33.36 18.47 -24.38
CA LEU A 326 34.72 18.00 -24.28
C LEU A 326 34.85 16.56 -24.78
N LEU A 327 33.91 15.68 -24.43
CA LEU A 327 33.88 14.29 -24.94
C LEU A 327 33.69 14.25 -26.46
N VAL A 328 32.79 15.07 -27.00
CA VAL A 328 32.56 15.17 -28.46
C VAL A 328 33.83 15.67 -29.17
N VAL A 329 34.45 16.74 -28.67
CA VAL A 329 35.67 17.32 -29.23
C VAL A 329 36.84 16.34 -29.11
N ALA A 330 36.96 15.61 -28.00
CA ALA A 330 37.99 14.59 -27.81
C ALA A 330 37.86 13.45 -28.84
N ASN A 331 36.65 12.95 -29.07
CA ASN A 331 36.40 11.92 -30.09
C ASN A 331 36.69 12.43 -31.51
N ILE A 332 36.34 13.68 -31.83
CA ILE A 332 36.66 14.29 -33.13
C ILE A 332 38.18 14.43 -33.31
N ASN A 333 38.90 14.88 -32.29
CA ASN A 333 40.37 14.97 -32.35
C ASN A 333 41.02 13.60 -32.49
N PHE A 334 40.49 12.57 -31.82
CA PHE A 334 40.97 11.20 -31.96
C PHE A 334 40.75 10.67 -33.38
N ALA A 335 39.58 10.93 -33.97
CA ALA A 335 39.29 10.58 -35.36
C ALA A 335 40.21 11.33 -36.34
N LEU A 336 40.45 12.63 -36.12
CA LEU A 336 41.38 13.42 -36.93
C LEU A 336 42.82 12.91 -36.81
N LEU A 337 43.27 12.57 -35.60
CA LEU A 337 44.59 11.98 -35.37
C LEU A 337 44.74 10.66 -36.12
N ALA A 338 43.75 9.77 -36.04
CA ALA A 338 43.75 8.51 -36.76
C ALA A 338 43.80 8.71 -38.27
N LEU A 339 43.05 9.69 -38.81
CA LEU A 339 43.07 10.04 -40.22
C LEU A 339 44.44 10.59 -40.65
N CYS A 340 45.04 11.48 -39.87
CA CYS A 340 46.39 11.99 -40.12
C CYS A 340 47.43 10.86 -40.14
N LEU A 341 47.38 9.96 -39.15
CA LEU A 341 48.27 8.80 -39.09
C LEU A 341 48.08 7.87 -40.29
N ALA A 342 46.83 7.64 -40.73
CA ALA A 342 46.54 6.85 -41.92
C ALA A 342 47.14 7.50 -43.19
N VAL A 343 47.02 8.83 -43.36
CA VAL A 343 47.64 9.55 -44.49
C VAL A 343 49.16 9.46 -44.43
N PHE A 344 49.77 9.62 -43.24
CA PHE A 344 51.21 9.47 -43.08
C PHE A 344 51.66 8.04 -43.38
N ALA A 345 50.92 7.03 -42.94
CA ALA A 345 51.21 5.63 -43.24
C ALA A 345 51.16 5.36 -44.75
N ILE A 346 50.15 5.88 -45.46
CA ILE A 346 50.04 5.75 -46.92
C ILE A 346 51.17 6.48 -47.65
N ARG A 347 51.63 7.62 -47.14
CA ARG A 347 52.77 8.34 -47.76
C ARG A 347 54.13 7.71 -47.43
N ALA A 348 54.26 7.16 -46.23
CA ALA A 348 55.49 6.52 -45.76
C ALA A 348 55.59 5.06 -46.21
N SER A 349 54.53 4.48 -46.77
CA SER A 349 54.58 3.14 -47.36
C SER A 349 55.50 3.17 -48.58
N SER A 350 56.76 2.83 -48.35
CA SER A 350 57.72 2.57 -49.41
C SER A 350 57.55 1.14 -49.93
N ALA A 351 58.05 0.88 -51.14
CA ALA A 351 58.07 -0.47 -51.70
C ALA A 351 58.82 -1.48 -50.80
N GLU A 352 59.68 -1.01 -49.89
CA GLU A 352 60.37 -1.85 -48.90
C GLU A 352 59.46 -2.27 -47.75
N VAL A 353 58.57 -1.39 -47.29
CA VAL A 353 57.55 -1.73 -46.28
C VAL A 353 56.59 -2.79 -46.83
N HIS A 354 56.21 -2.66 -48.10
CA HIS A 354 55.38 -3.67 -48.78
C HIS A 354 56.09 -5.03 -48.84
N GLN A 355 57.38 -5.05 -49.24
CA GLN A 355 58.18 -6.29 -49.25
C GLN A 355 58.38 -6.90 -47.85
N THR A 356 58.48 -6.07 -46.82
CA THR A 356 58.62 -6.55 -45.44
C THR A 356 57.30 -7.13 -44.93
N HIS A 357 56.17 -6.48 -45.22
CA HIS A 357 54.85 -6.97 -44.89
C HIS A 357 54.54 -8.30 -45.61
N THR A 358 54.75 -8.36 -46.94
CA THR A 358 54.51 -9.60 -47.71
C THR A 358 55.36 -10.76 -47.21
N ARG A 359 56.56 -10.51 -46.69
CA ARG A 359 57.42 -11.55 -46.09
C ARG A 359 57.04 -11.94 -44.65
N LEU A 360 56.45 -11.01 -43.88
CA LEU A 360 55.96 -11.28 -42.52
C LEU A 360 54.57 -11.92 -42.50
N THR A 361 53.86 -11.95 -43.62
CA THR A 361 52.62 -12.72 -43.74
C THR A 361 52.88 -14.21 -43.56
N THR A 362 51.84 -14.96 -43.23
CA THR A 362 51.93 -16.42 -43.09
C THR A 362 52.41 -17.08 -44.39
N ALA A 363 51.96 -16.58 -45.55
CA ALA A 363 52.42 -17.02 -46.87
C ALA A 363 53.90 -16.67 -47.08
N GLY A 364 54.33 -15.46 -46.72
CA GLY A 364 55.74 -15.05 -46.81
C GLY A 364 56.68 -15.89 -45.95
N MET A 365 56.28 -16.18 -44.70
CA MET A 365 57.04 -17.07 -43.81
C MET A 365 57.09 -18.50 -44.33
N ALA A 366 55.99 -19.03 -44.86
CA ALA A 366 55.95 -20.34 -45.48
C ALA A 366 56.87 -20.41 -46.72
N ALA A 367 56.82 -19.40 -47.60
CA ALA A 367 57.72 -19.29 -48.73
C ALA A 367 59.19 -19.23 -48.29
N GLN A 368 59.49 -18.55 -47.18
CA GLN A 368 60.85 -18.49 -46.64
C GLN A 368 61.34 -19.85 -46.11
N LEU A 369 60.47 -20.64 -45.47
CA LEU A 369 60.81 -21.98 -44.98
C LEU A 369 60.96 -23.02 -46.09
N PHE A 370 60.02 -23.05 -47.04
CA PHE A 370 59.96 -24.13 -48.04
C PHE A 370 60.63 -23.76 -49.37
N ASN A 371 60.66 -22.48 -49.75
CA ASN A 371 61.11 -21.99 -51.05
C ASN A 371 62.12 -20.83 -50.91
N TRP A 372 63.12 -21.01 -50.03
CA TRP A 372 64.10 -19.99 -49.64
C TRP A 372 64.75 -19.22 -50.80
N ARG A 373 64.99 -19.87 -51.94
CA ARG A 373 65.60 -19.24 -53.13
C ARG A 373 64.68 -18.20 -53.78
N TYR A 374 63.37 -18.44 -53.81
CA TYR A 374 62.38 -17.54 -54.42
C TYR A 374 61.88 -16.49 -53.44
N ALA A 375 61.76 -16.82 -52.16
CA ALA A 375 61.37 -15.89 -51.10
C ALA A 375 62.29 -14.65 -50.95
N ARG A 376 63.55 -14.76 -51.41
CA ARG A 376 64.52 -13.65 -51.41
C ARG A 376 64.37 -12.68 -52.58
N ARG A 377 63.61 -13.03 -53.62
CA ARG A 377 63.36 -12.13 -54.76
C ARG A 377 62.44 -10.98 -54.35
N LYS A 378 62.48 -9.92 -55.14
CA LYS A 378 61.51 -8.82 -55.04
C LYS A 378 60.20 -9.33 -55.62
N ALA A 379 59.15 -9.35 -54.80
CA ALA A 379 57.81 -9.78 -55.14
C ALA A 379 56.84 -8.62 -54.86
N GLU A 380 55.93 -8.35 -55.79
CA GLU A 380 54.87 -7.36 -55.62
C GLU A 380 53.64 -7.95 -54.95
N ASP A 381 53.45 -9.27 -55.03
CA ASP A 381 52.37 -10.03 -54.38
C ASP A 381 52.92 -11.25 -53.62
N GLU A 382 52.22 -11.69 -52.58
CA GLU A 382 52.59 -12.87 -51.77
C GLU A 382 52.70 -14.15 -52.61
N LYS A 383 51.93 -14.23 -53.70
CA LYS A 383 51.96 -15.37 -54.63
C LYS A 383 53.29 -15.51 -55.35
N GLU A 384 53.93 -14.40 -55.69
CA GLU A 384 55.21 -14.39 -56.42
C GLU A 384 56.39 -14.91 -55.57
N LEU A 385 56.18 -15.11 -54.27
CA LEU A 385 57.18 -15.69 -53.37
C LEU A 385 57.33 -17.21 -53.56
N PHE A 386 56.40 -17.86 -54.25
CA PHE A 386 56.39 -19.30 -54.49
C PHE A 386 56.84 -19.62 -55.91
N GLU A 387 57.71 -20.62 -56.04
CA GLU A 387 58.28 -21.07 -57.31
C GLU A 387 57.20 -21.43 -58.34
N GLU A 388 56.09 -22.02 -57.89
CA GLU A 388 54.95 -22.40 -58.72
C GLU A 388 54.31 -21.24 -59.50
N ASN A 389 54.49 -19.99 -59.04
CA ASN A 389 53.86 -18.82 -59.66
C ASN A 389 54.82 -18.01 -60.56
N VAL A 390 56.13 -18.26 -60.49
CA VAL A 390 57.14 -17.45 -61.17
C VAL A 390 57.40 -17.94 -62.61
N ASP A 391 57.11 -19.20 -62.92
CA ASP A 391 57.38 -19.81 -64.23
C ASP A 391 56.10 -20.35 -64.89
N ARG A 392 55.27 -19.44 -65.43
CA ARG A 392 54.08 -19.83 -66.22
C ARG A 392 54.39 -20.52 -67.57
N LEU A 393 55.67 -20.67 -67.94
CA LEU A 393 56.08 -21.17 -69.27
C LEU A 393 56.96 -22.43 -69.26
N SER A 394 57.30 -23.01 -68.10
CA SER A 394 58.11 -24.25 -68.01
C SER A 394 57.47 -25.37 -67.17
N SER A 395 56.24 -25.21 -66.68
CA SER A 395 55.49 -26.26 -65.97
C SER A 395 54.24 -26.71 -66.73
N ILE A 396 54.41 -27.26 -67.93
CA ILE A 396 53.39 -28.18 -68.45
C ILE A 396 53.55 -29.48 -67.63
N ASN A 397 52.68 -29.63 -66.62
CA ASN A 397 52.38 -30.88 -65.89
C ASN A 397 53.35 -31.39 -64.79
N ALA A 398 54.01 -30.50 -64.04
CA ALA A 398 54.68 -30.92 -62.79
C ALA A 398 53.74 -30.74 -61.58
N VAL A 399 53.04 -31.80 -61.16
CA VAL A 399 52.22 -31.77 -59.93
C VAL A 399 53.13 -32.08 -58.74
N ILE A 400 53.29 -31.11 -57.83
CA ILE A 400 53.96 -31.33 -56.55
C ILE A 400 52.95 -31.94 -55.59
N ARG A 401 53.22 -33.15 -55.10
CA ARG A 401 52.42 -33.78 -54.05
C ARG A 401 53.15 -33.65 -52.73
N VAL A 402 52.47 -33.12 -51.72
CA VAL A 402 52.97 -33.11 -50.35
C VAL A 402 52.32 -34.27 -49.61
N SER A 403 53.13 -35.20 -49.12
CA SER A 403 52.68 -36.28 -48.24
C SER A 403 53.19 -36.05 -46.83
N VAL A 404 52.40 -36.51 -45.86
CA VAL A 404 52.74 -36.47 -44.45
C VAL A 404 53.09 -37.88 -44.03
N ARG A 405 54.31 -38.09 -43.51
CA ARG A 405 54.75 -39.39 -43.00
C ARG A 405 55.21 -39.25 -41.56
N THR A 406 54.90 -40.24 -40.73
CA THR A 406 55.46 -40.37 -39.39
C THR A 406 56.92 -40.81 -39.47
N THR A 407 57.79 -40.08 -38.77
CA THR A 407 59.21 -40.41 -38.61
C THR A 407 59.40 -41.58 -37.65
N ASP A 408 60.56 -42.23 -37.72
CA ASP A 408 60.88 -43.41 -36.90
C ASP A 408 61.00 -43.10 -35.39
N VAL A 409 60.95 -41.82 -35.01
CA VAL A 409 60.92 -41.34 -33.62
C VAL A 409 59.54 -40.77 -33.22
N GLU A 410 58.47 -41.22 -33.87
CA GLU A 410 57.07 -40.80 -33.64
C GLU A 410 56.76 -39.30 -33.90
N GLY A 411 57.68 -38.56 -34.52
CA GLY A 411 57.42 -37.22 -35.07
C GLY A 411 56.71 -37.27 -36.42
N VAL A 412 56.33 -36.11 -36.97
CA VAL A 412 55.70 -35.99 -38.30
C VAL A 412 56.60 -35.19 -39.23
N GLU A 413 56.89 -35.73 -40.42
CA GLU A 413 57.65 -35.06 -41.47
C GLU A 413 56.78 -34.87 -42.72
N PHE A 414 56.90 -33.69 -43.35
CA PHE A 414 56.25 -33.38 -44.61
C PHE A 414 57.26 -33.60 -45.74
N ILE A 415 56.94 -34.49 -46.67
CA ILE A 415 57.78 -34.77 -47.84
C ILE A 415 57.06 -34.24 -49.07
N ALA A 416 57.67 -33.27 -49.74
CA ALA A 416 57.22 -32.81 -51.04
C ALA A 416 57.93 -33.61 -52.14
N SER A 417 57.19 -34.34 -52.97
CA SER A 417 57.72 -35.04 -54.13
C SER A 417 57.13 -34.47 -55.42
N ARG A 418 57.98 -34.27 -56.42
CA ARG A 418 57.54 -33.87 -57.76
C ARG A 418 57.17 -35.15 -58.51
N VAL A 419 55.91 -35.28 -58.91
CA VAL A 419 55.42 -36.43 -59.68
C VAL A 419 55.25 -35.97 -61.12
N GLU A 420 56.07 -36.51 -62.03
CA GLU A 420 55.84 -36.35 -63.47
C GLU A 420 54.63 -37.20 -63.85
N SER A 421 53.55 -36.54 -64.27
CA SER A 421 52.36 -37.24 -64.75
C SER A 421 52.60 -37.71 -66.19
N THR A 422 52.97 -38.98 -66.37
CA THR A 422 52.78 -39.65 -67.65
C THR A 422 51.30 -39.97 -67.79
N VAL A 423 50.57 -39.14 -68.52
CA VAL A 423 49.20 -39.44 -68.94
C VAL A 423 49.31 -40.43 -70.10
N GLU A 424 49.06 -41.71 -69.84
CA GLU A 424 48.70 -42.65 -70.91
C GLU A 424 47.30 -42.28 -71.39
N GLU A 425 47.21 -41.72 -72.59
CA GLU A 425 45.97 -41.58 -73.35
C GLU A 425 45.49 -42.98 -73.75
N ASP A 426 44.55 -43.54 -72.97
CA ASP A 426 43.77 -44.69 -73.40
C ASP A 426 42.84 -44.26 -74.55
N SER A 427 43.16 -44.73 -75.76
CA SER A 427 42.37 -44.60 -76.97
C SER A 427 41.05 -45.37 -76.89
N ASN A 428 39.96 -44.69 -77.23
CA ASN A 428 38.78 -45.30 -77.84
C ASN A 428 38.30 -44.44 -79.01
#